data_AF-A0A5B1BEU8-F1
#
_entry.id   AF-A0A5B1BEU8-F1
#
_cell.length_a   1.000
_cell.length_b   1.000
_cell.length_c   1.000
_cell.angle_alpha   90.00
_cell.angle_beta   90.00
_cell.angle_gamma   90.00
#
_symmetry.space_group_name_H-M   'P 1'
#
loop_
_entity.id
_entity.type
_entity.pdbx_description
1 polymer ?
#
loop_
_entity_poly.entity_id
_entity_poly.type
_entity_poly.pdbx_seq_one_letter_code
_entity_poly.pdbx_strand_id
1 'polypeptide(L)' 'MYHLLKGKTELERLQKQYSKMMKNAYELALKDKTKSDDLHEKASKILIEIKKIEHQA' A
#
# COMPACT_ATOMS: atom_id res chain seq x y z
N MET A 1 26.10 -6.66 -1.94
CA MET A 1 25.02 -7.60 -1.54
C MET A 1 24.04 -7.12 -0.47
N TYR A 2 24.29 -6.04 0.29
CA TYR A 2 23.38 -5.60 1.37
C TYR A 2 22.25 -4.63 0.95
N HIS A 3 22.34 -4.01 -0.23
CA HIS A 3 21.36 -3.00 -0.66
C HIS A 3 20.07 -3.63 -1.23
N LEU A 4 20.18 -4.76 -1.92
CA LEU A 4 19.03 -5.51 -2.46
C LEU A 4 18.12 -6.07 -1.35
N LEU A 5 18.70 -6.46 -0.20
CA LEU A 5 17.94 -6.96 0.95
C LEU A 5 17.11 -5.86 1.62
N LYS A 6 17.66 -4.63 1.76
CA LYS A 6 16.94 -3.49 2.33
C LYS A 6 15.73 -3.08 1.49
N GLY A 7 15.90 -3.01 0.15
CA GLY A 7 14.81 -2.70 -0.77
C GLY A 7 13.67 -3.71 -0.70
N LYS A 8 13.99 -5.01 -0.58
CA LYS A 8 13.00 -6.07 -0.40
C LYS A 8 12.19 -5.91 0.88
N THR A 9 12.86 -5.65 2.01
CA THR A 9 12.15 -5.46 3.29
C THR A 9 11.26 -4.21 3.32
N GLU A 10 11.67 -3.13 2.64
CA GLU A 10 10.87 -1.91 2.57
C GLU A 10 9.66 -2.08 1.63
N LEU A 11 9.86 -2.72 0.48
CA LEU A 11 8.80 -3.09 -0.44
C LEU A 11 7.75 -4.01 0.22
N GLU A 12 8.19 -5.06 0.89
CA GLU A 12 7.30 -5.98 1.62
C GLU A 12 6.51 -5.26 2.72
N ARG A 13 7.13 -4.30 3.41
CA ARG A 13 6.45 -3.48 4.43
C ARG A 13 5.35 -2.62 3.81
N LEU A 14 5.62 -1.99 2.67
CA LEU A 14 4.65 -1.16 1.96
C LEU A 14 3.51 -2.02 1.39
N GLN A 15 3.82 -3.17 0.80
CA GLN A 15 2.81 -4.12 0.30
C GLN A 15 1.89 -4.63 1.42
N LYS A 16 2.44 -4.96 2.60
CA LYS A 16 1.64 -5.35 3.79
C LYS A 16 0.75 -4.21 4.27
N GLN A 17 1.26 -2.97 4.32
CA GLN A 17 0.45 -1.81 4.69
C GLN A 17 -0.68 -1.56 3.68
N TYR A 18 -0.37 -1.61 2.39
CA TYR A 18 -1.36 -1.46 1.32
C TYR A 18 -2.47 -2.50 1.44
N SER A 19 -2.12 -3.78 1.60
CA SER A 19 -3.10 -4.88 1.74
C SER A 19 -4.01 -4.67 2.96
N LYS A 20 -3.45 -4.26 4.10
CA LYS A 20 -4.23 -3.96 5.31
C LYS A 20 -5.17 -2.76 5.11
N MET A 21 -4.70 -1.70 4.47
CA MET A 21 -5.52 -0.53 4.16
C MET A 21 -6.65 -0.86 3.20
N MET A 22 -6.39 -1.65 2.15
CA MET A 22 -7.42 -2.08 1.20
C MET A 22 -8.48 -2.97 1.84
N LYS A 23 -8.07 -3.91 2.71
CA LYS A 23 -9.03 -4.72 3.46
C LYS A 23 -9.95 -3.84 4.33
N ASN A 24 -9.36 -2.91 5.06
CA ASN A 24 -10.12 -1.97 5.88
C ASN A 24 -11.03 -1.06 5.05
N ALA A 25 -10.56 -0.59 3.88
CA ALA A 25 -11.34 0.21 2.95
C ALA A 25 -12.57 -0.58 2.46
N TYR A 26 -12.39 -1.84 2.08
CA TYR A 26 -13.48 -2.71 1.63
C TYR A 26 -14.51 -2.97 2.73
N GLU A 27 -14.06 -3.25 3.95
CA GLU A 27 -14.95 -3.40 5.11
C GLU A 27 -15.70 -2.10 5.45
N LEU A 28 -15.05 -0.95 5.25
CA LEU A 28 -15.66 0.38 5.41
C LEU A 28 -16.60 0.73 4.27
N ALA A 29 -16.36 0.29 3.04
CA ALA A 29 -17.20 0.60 1.88
C ALA A 29 -18.66 0.15 2.08
N LEU A 30 -18.84 -0.94 2.83
CA LEU A 30 -20.15 -1.47 3.20
C LEU A 30 -20.91 -0.59 4.23
N LYS A 31 -20.20 0.29 4.95
CA LYS A 31 -20.75 1.12 6.03
C LYS A 31 -20.74 2.61 5.71
N ASP A 32 -19.67 3.10 5.10
CA ASP A 32 -19.38 4.50 4.86
C ASP A 32 -18.48 4.61 3.61
N LYS A 33 -19.12 4.88 2.48
CA LYS A 33 -18.46 5.00 1.18
C LYS A 33 -17.42 6.13 1.18
N THR A 34 -17.74 7.27 1.79
CA THR A 34 -16.83 8.43 1.82
C THR A 34 -15.55 8.10 2.56
N LYS A 35 -15.64 7.47 3.74
CA LYS A 35 -14.43 7.04 4.47
C LYS A 35 -13.66 5.94 3.76
N SER A 36 -14.34 5.05 3.06
CA SER A 36 -13.69 4.04 2.21
C SER A 36 -12.89 4.71 1.08
N ASP A 37 -13.50 5.66 0.37
CA ASP A 37 -12.88 6.35 -0.74
C ASP A 37 -11.63 7.13 -0.27
N ASP A 38 -11.69 7.79 0.90
CA ASP A 38 -10.53 8.44 1.53
C ASP A 38 -9.39 7.44 1.85
N LEU A 39 -9.74 6.26 2.36
CA LEU A 39 -8.76 5.22 2.66
C LEU A 39 -8.16 4.62 1.38
N HIS A 40 -8.98 4.48 0.34
CA HIS A 40 -8.57 3.99 -0.96
C HIS A 40 -7.62 4.99 -1.65
N GLU A 41 -7.84 6.30 -1.51
CA GLU A 41 -6.93 7.33 -1.99
C GLU A 41 -5.57 7.27 -1.27
N LYS A 42 -5.58 7.09 0.05
CA LYS A 42 -4.35 6.89 0.85
C LYS A 42 -3.61 5.62 0.45
N ALA A 43 -4.32 4.51 0.24
CA ALA A 43 -3.74 3.27 -0.24
C ALA A 43 -3.14 3.44 -1.65
N SER A 44 -3.76 4.24 -2.52
CA SER A 44 -3.25 4.52 -3.86
C SER A 44 -1.91 5.26 -3.85
N LYS A 45 -1.69 6.15 -2.88
CA LYS A 45 -0.38 6.81 -2.68
C LYS A 45 0.71 5.80 -2.31
N ILE A 46 0.40 4.83 -1.43
CA ILE A 46 1.33 3.75 -1.09
C ILE A 46 1.63 2.87 -2.30
N LEU A 47 0.63 2.57 -3.13
CA LEU A 47 0.81 1.79 -4.35
C LEU A 47 1.75 2.48 -5.34
N ILE A 48 1.72 3.81 -5.44
CA ILE A 48 2.66 4.57 -6.27
C ILE A 48 4.09 4.40 -5.76
N GLU A 49 4.32 4.45 -4.44
CA GLU A 49 5.65 4.24 -3.85
C GLU A 49 6.16 2.81 -4.05
N ILE A 50 5.29 1.80 -3.90
CA ILE A 50 5.60 0.40 -4.23
C ILE A 50 6.06 0.29 -5.68
N LYS A 51 5.31 0.87 -6.63
CA LYS A 51 5.64 0.83 -8.06
C LYS A 51 6.95 1.54 -8.38
N LYS A 52 7.27 2.65 -7.71
CA LYS A 52 8.56 3.35 -7.88
C LYS A 52 9.71 2.45 -7.47
N ILE A 53 9.59 1.78 -6.32
CA ILE A 53 10.62 0.85 -5.80
C ILE A 53 10.76 -0.36 -6.73
N GLU A 54 9.64 -0.95 -7.19
CA GLU A 54 9.65 -2.08 -8.12
C GLU A 54 10.22 -1.72 -9.50
N HIS A 55 10.02 -0.49 -9.96
CA HIS A 55 10.54 -0.03 -11.25
C HIS A 55 12.00 0.44 -11.19
N GLN A 56 12.51 0.76 -9.99
CA GLN A 56 13.91 1.13 -9.75
C GLN A 56 14.81 -0.06 -9.38
N ALA A 57 14.24 -1.25 -9.15
CA ALA A 57 14.93 -2.49 -8.76
C ALA A 57 15.22 -3.39 -9.96
#